data_AF-A0A4S8QVH5-F1
#
_entry.id   AF-A0A4S8QVH5-F1
#
_cell.length_a   1.000
_cell.length_b   1.000
_cell.length_c   1.000
_cell.angle_alpha   90.00
_cell.angle_beta   90.00
_cell.angle_gamma   90.00
#
_symmetry.space_group_name_H-M   'P 1'
#
loop_
_entity.id
_entity.type
_entity.pdbx_description
1 polymer ?
#
loop_
_entity_poly.entity_id
_entity_poly.type
_entity_poly.pdbx_seq_one_letter_code
_entity_poly.pdbx_strand_id
1 'polypeptide(L)'
;MGFQISLPVLDVNSLMPTRHQHEKMTLPTYKVYKIQWHLAMQDPLMPQAIRYHTNIFIETSQDGSGTIYEVNGDIVSASGMSYLKFPSPPPESFESFYQRTLLGEIAASDLEEVTGVLKSIPPPPRQRWFNPKSMKMEPCKADGTPYRDEEEVPKFWKCTEWTNEKAIPTLWAKGLIKMVDNEDVVGN
;
A
#
# COMPACT_ATOMS: atom_id res chain seq x y z
N MET A 1 42.80 -67.59 -43.42
CA MET A 1 41.40 -68.00 -43.65
C MET A 1 40.80 -68.32 -42.28
N GLY A 2 39.84 -67.63 -41.67
CA GLY A 2 39.15 -66.37 -41.87
C GLY A 2 38.46 -66.11 -40.51
N PHE A 3 38.77 -65.00 -39.84
CA PHE A 3 38.22 -64.68 -38.52
C PHE A 3 36.88 -63.96 -38.68
N GLN A 4 35.83 -64.51 -38.07
CA GLN A 4 34.47 -63.97 -38.09
C GLN A 4 34.30 -63.03 -36.89
N ILE A 5 34.19 -61.72 -37.16
CA ILE A 5 33.96 -60.70 -36.14
C ILE A 5 32.45 -60.48 -36.02
N SER A 6 31.90 -60.79 -34.85
CA SER A 6 30.54 -60.49 -34.44
C SER A 6 30.46 -59.03 -33.96
N LEU A 7 29.56 -58.23 -34.53
CA LEU A 7 29.24 -56.88 -34.07
C LEU A 7 28.01 -56.93 -33.14
N PRO A 8 28.01 -56.25 -31.99
CA PRO A 8 26.82 -56.17 -31.15
C PRO A 8 25.79 -55.18 -31.71
N VAL A 9 24.53 -55.60 -31.64
CA VAL A 9 23.31 -54.85 -31.98
C VAL A 9 23.09 -53.74 -30.95
N LEU A 10 22.90 -52.50 -31.40
CA LEU A 10 22.50 -51.36 -30.57
C LEU A 10 21.04 -51.52 -30.14
N ASP A 11 20.81 -51.53 -28.82
CA ASP A 11 19.49 -51.53 -28.19
C ASP A 11 18.87 -50.13 -28.31
N VAL A 12 17.93 -49.97 -29.24
CA VAL A 12 17.16 -48.75 -29.44
C VAL A 12 15.79 -48.98 -28.83
N ASN A 13 15.62 -48.76 -27.53
CA ASN A 13 14.33 -48.41 -26.90
C ASN A 13 14.44 -48.14 -25.38
N SER A 14 15.36 -47.24 -24.98
CA SER A 14 15.29 -46.58 -23.68
C SER A 14 15.09 -45.08 -23.88
N LEU A 15 13.83 -44.65 -24.02
CA LEU A 15 13.42 -43.25 -23.89
C LEU A 15 11.98 -43.23 -23.36
N MET A 16 11.86 -43.26 -22.03
CA MET A 16 10.65 -42.81 -21.34
C MET A 16 10.47 -41.31 -21.61
N PRO A 17 9.28 -40.82 -22.00
CA PRO A 17 9.04 -39.39 -22.03
C PRO A 17 8.89 -38.90 -20.58
N THR A 18 9.85 -38.11 -20.13
CA THR A 18 9.76 -37.34 -18.89
C THR A 18 8.53 -36.47 -18.98
N ARG A 19 7.54 -36.76 -18.15
CA ARG A 19 6.30 -35.99 -18.03
C ARG A 19 6.68 -34.61 -17.49
N HIS A 20 6.88 -33.63 -18.37
CA HIS A 20 7.03 -32.24 -17.97
C HIS A 20 5.73 -31.81 -17.27
N GLN A 21 5.75 -31.83 -15.95
CA GLN A 21 4.77 -31.09 -15.16
C GLN A 21 4.97 -29.62 -15.53
N HIS A 22 3.95 -29.00 -16.12
CA HIS A 22 3.85 -27.55 -16.15
C HIS A 22 3.66 -27.10 -14.70
N GLU A 23 4.77 -26.91 -13.98
CA GLU A 23 4.78 -26.13 -12.76
C GLU A 23 4.34 -24.72 -13.16
N LYS A 24 3.12 -24.36 -12.79
CA LYS A 24 2.62 -22.99 -12.96
C LYS A 24 3.60 -22.11 -12.18
N MET A 25 4.49 -21.42 -12.88
CA MET A 25 5.31 -20.35 -12.30
C MET A 25 4.36 -19.25 -11.84
N THR A 26 3.91 -19.34 -10.60
CA THR A 26 3.21 -18.24 -9.94
C THR A 26 4.24 -17.15 -9.72
N LEU A 27 4.05 -16.01 -10.36
CA LEU A 27 4.88 -14.83 -10.09
C LEU A 27 4.84 -14.53 -8.58
N PRO A 28 5.97 -14.10 -7.99
CA PRO A 28 5.99 -13.76 -6.58
C PRO A 28 4.93 -12.69 -6.30
N THR A 29 4.24 -12.82 -5.17
CA THR A 29 3.27 -11.84 -4.68
C THR A 29 3.83 -11.13 -3.45
N TYR A 30 3.35 -9.91 -3.21
CA TYR A 30 3.66 -9.13 -2.02
C TYR A 30 2.39 -8.84 -1.24
N LYS A 31 2.46 -9.01 0.08
CA LYS A 31 1.35 -8.68 0.97
C LYS A 31 1.22 -7.17 1.10
N VAL A 32 0.00 -6.68 1.01
CA VAL A 32 -0.35 -5.28 1.15
C VAL A 32 -1.14 -5.09 2.43
N TYR A 33 -0.68 -4.18 3.27
CA TYR A 33 -1.29 -3.88 4.56
C TYR A 33 -1.70 -2.42 4.65
N LYS A 34 -2.78 -2.16 5.35
CA LYS A 34 -3.06 -0.86 5.96
C LYS A 34 -2.39 -0.84 7.33
N ILE A 35 -1.54 0.15 7.58
CA ILE A 35 -0.93 0.36 8.89
C ILE A 35 -1.53 1.59 9.55
N GLN A 36 -1.77 1.50 10.85
CA GLN A 36 -2.21 2.59 11.70
C GLN A 36 -1.15 2.88 12.76
N TRP A 37 -0.84 4.16 12.93
CA TRP A 37 0.18 4.66 13.85
C TRP A 37 -0.44 5.63 14.86
N HIS A 38 -0.03 5.55 16.12
CA HIS A 38 -0.32 6.56 17.11
C HIS A 38 0.23 7.91 16.65
N LEU A 39 -0.62 8.94 16.70
CA LEU A 39 -0.18 10.31 16.50
C LEU A 39 0.54 10.81 17.75
N ALA A 40 1.66 11.53 17.58
CA ALA A 40 2.33 12.21 18.67
C ALA A 40 1.42 13.25 19.36
N MET A 41 0.55 13.90 18.59
CA MET A 41 -0.45 14.85 19.09
C MET A 41 -1.75 14.73 18.31
N GLN A 42 -2.87 14.65 19.03
CA GLN A 42 -4.20 14.69 18.43
C GLN A 42 -4.55 16.13 18.00
N ASP A 43 -5.29 16.27 16.90
CA ASP A 43 -5.73 17.58 16.42
C ASP A 43 -6.83 18.13 17.37
N PRO A 44 -6.57 19.20 18.13
CA PRO A 44 -7.51 19.70 19.13
C PRO A 44 -8.81 20.23 18.51
N LEU A 45 -8.79 20.54 17.21
CA LEU A 45 -9.94 21.02 16.46
C LEU A 45 -10.67 19.88 15.73
N MET A 46 -10.30 18.62 16.00
CA MET A 46 -11.02 17.42 15.57
C MET A 46 -11.19 16.43 16.74
N PRO A 47 -11.87 16.81 17.84
CA PRO A 47 -11.82 16.09 19.11
C PRO A 47 -12.64 14.79 19.15
N GLN A 48 -13.27 14.38 18.05
CA GLN A 48 -14.42 13.48 18.09
C GLN A 48 -14.04 12.00 18.23
N ALA A 49 -12.76 11.65 18.02
CA ALA A 49 -12.18 10.33 18.29
C ALA A 49 -10.64 10.40 18.28
N ILE A 50 -9.99 9.41 18.89
CA ILE A 50 -8.56 9.18 18.68
C ILE A 50 -8.33 8.92 17.19
N ARG A 51 -7.45 9.72 16.60
CA ARG A 51 -7.03 9.56 15.21
C ARG A 51 -5.68 8.88 15.13
N TYR A 52 -5.51 8.13 14.05
CA TYR A 52 -4.28 7.46 13.68
C TYR A 52 -3.76 8.04 12.37
N HIS A 53 -2.44 8.16 12.25
CA HIS A 53 -1.84 8.27 10.92
C HIS A 53 -2.02 6.92 10.22
N THR A 54 -2.43 6.91 8.96
CA THR A 54 -2.74 5.67 8.23
C THR A 54 -2.03 5.68 6.89
N ASN A 55 -1.28 4.62 6.60
CA ASN A 55 -0.55 4.46 5.35
C ASN A 55 -0.68 3.03 4.82
N ILE A 56 -0.19 2.83 3.59
CA ILE A 56 -0.11 1.53 2.95
C ILE A 56 1.33 1.02 3.12
N PHE A 57 1.47 -0.23 3.53
CA PHE A 57 2.75 -0.93 3.60
C PHE A 57 2.71 -2.15 2.69
N ILE A 58 3.72 -2.28 1.84
CA ILE A 58 3.90 -3.46 0.98
C ILE A 58 5.12 -4.20 1.49
N GLU A 59 4.90 -5.41 2.00
CA GLU A 59 5.95 -6.29 2.51
C GLU A 59 6.66 -6.95 1.32
N THR A 60 7.88 -6.51 1.02
CA THR A 60 8.63 -6.92 -0.18
C THR A 60 9.77 -7.90 0.12
N SER A 61 10.06 -8.11 1.41
CA SER A 61 11.21 -8.89 1.89
C SER A 61 10.77 -9.99 2.85
N GLN A 62 11.52 -11.10 2.90
CA GLN A 62 11.23 -12.24 3.77
C GLN A 62 11.40 -11.97 5.26
N ASP A 63 12.16 -10.93 5.63
CA ASP A 63 12.34 -10.47 7.00
C ASP A 63 11.16 -9.62 7.51
N GLY A 64 10.11 -9.46 6.70
CA GLY A 64 8.95 -8.61 6.98
C GLY A 64 9.18 -7.13 6.68
N SER A 65 10.35 -6.73 6.18
CA SER A 65 10.59 -5.37 5.72
C SER A 65 9.91 -5.11 4.37
N GLY A 66 9.75 -3.83 4.05
CA GLY A 66 8.96 -3.44 2.91
C GLY A 66 9.05 -1.97 2.56
N THR A 67 8.02 -1.46 1.92
CA THR A 67 7.92 -0.06 1.50
C THR A 67 6.65 0.56 2.07
N ILE A 68 6.79 1.72 2.71
CA ILE A 68 5.68 2.58 3.13
C ILE A 68 5.31 3.54 2.01
N TYR A 69 4.00 3.68 1.79
CA TYR A 69 3.38 4.63 0.89
C TYR A 69 2.40 5.49 1.69
N GLU A 70 2.68 6.78 1.81
CA GLU A 70 1.90 7.67 2.65
C GLU A 70 1.75 9.07 2.07
N VAL A 71 0.83 9.84 2.66
CA VAL A 71 0.87 11.29 2.59
C VAL A 71 1.15 11.84 3.98
N ASN A 72 2.08 12.78 4.08
CA ASN A 72 2.55 13.36 5.33
C ASN A 72 2.59 14.89 5.24
N GLY A 73 2.59 15.58 6.37
CA GLY A 73 2.51 17.03 6.48
C GLY A 73 1.28 17.48 7.24
N ASP A 74 0.84 18.70 6.96
CA ASP A 74 -0.27 19.33 7.67
C ASP A 74 -1.22 20.05 6.71
N ILE A 75 -2.40 20.44 7.23
CA ILE A 75 -3.46 21.09 6.45
C ILE A 75 -3.46 22.62 6.58
N VAL A 76 -2.40 23.20 7.16
CA VAL A 76 -2.22 24.64 7.40
C VAL A 76 -1.19 25.24 6.43
N SER A 77 -0.11 24.50 6.17
CA SER A 77 0.95 24.83 5.24
C SER A 77 0.41 25.08 3.84
N ALA A 78 0.96 26.07 3.13
CA ALA A 78 0.51 26.42 1.78
C ALA A 78 0.66 25.26 0.77
N SER A 79 1.65 24.39 0.98
CA SER A 79 1.85 23.17 0.19
C SER A 79 0.92 22.02 0.57
N GLY A 80 0.19 22.14 1.69
CA GLY A 80 -0.57 21.04 2.28
C GLY A 80 0.31 19.84 2.63
N MET A 81 -0.27 18.66 2.49
CA MET A 81 0.42 17.38 2.66
C MET A 81 1.12 16.96 1.36
N SER A 82 2.09 16.06 1.47
CA SER A 82 2.89 15.55 0.34
C SER A 82 2.95 14.02 0.37
N TYR A 83 2.90 13.43 -0.83
CA TYR A 83 3.10 11.99 -1.01
C TYR A 83 4.56 11.60 -0.80
N LEU A 84 4.79 10.53 -0.03
CA LEU A 84 6.09 9.97 0.28
C LEU A 84 6.08 8.45 0.05
N LYS A 85 7.21 7.93 -0.43
CA LYS A 85 7.51 6.50 -0.56
C LYS A 85 8.90 6.24 -0.01
N PHE A 86 9.04 5.31 0.92
CA PHE A 86 10.35 4.98 1.49
C PHE A 86 10.40 3.53 2.01
N PRO A 87 11.59 2.89 1.99
CA PRO A 87 11.78 1.58 2.60
C PRO A 87 11.61 1.65 4.12
N SER A 88 11.10 0.58 4.72
CA SER A 88 10.87 0.49 6.16
C SER A 88 11.10 -0.94 6.68
N PRO A 89 11.67 -1.10 7.88
CA PRO A 89 11.57 -2.35 8.66
C PRO A 89 10.11 -2.78 8.89
N PRO A 90 9.86 -3.97 9.46
CA PRO A 90 8.51 -4.37 9.87
C PRO A 90 7.85 -3.28 10.73
N PRO A 91 6.63 -2.81 10.41
CA PRO A 91 5.97 -1.73 11.13
C PRO A 91 5.85 -1.97 12.65
N GLU A 92 5.72 -3.22 13.08
CA GLU A 92 5.63 -3.64 14.48
C GLU A 92 6.91 -3.33 15.29
N SER A 93 8.02 -3.05 14.61
CA SER A 93 9.28 -2.72 15.28
C SER A 93 9.32 -1.29 15.85
N PHE A 94 8.34 -0.44 15.53
CA PHE A 94 8.27 0.95 15.97
C PHE A 94 7.31 1.13 17.14
N GLU A 95 7.67 1.98 18.11
CA GLU A 95 6.84 2.29 19.29
C GLU A 95 5.49 2.93 18.93
N SER A 96 5.45 3.74 17.86
CA SER A 96 4.23 4.39 17.40
C SER A 96 3.27 3.45 16.67
N PHE A 97 3.65 2.18 16.42
CA PHE A 97 2.77 1.21 15.78
C PHE A 97 1.54 0.94 16.63
N TYR A 98 0.36 1.01 16.00
CA TYR A 98 -0.88 0.64 16.65
C TYR A 98 -1.42 -0.70 16.12
N GLN A 99 -1.59 -0.79 14.79
CA GLN A 99 -2.20 -1.96 14.18
C GLN A 99 -1.83 -2.09 12.69
N ARG A 100 -1.80 -3.32 12.19
CA ARG A 100 -1.85 -3.63 10.75
C ARG A 100 -3.12 -4.38 10.37
N THR A 101 -3.58 -4.21 9.15
CA THR A 101 -4.70 -4.95 8.55
C THR A 101 -4.27 -5.42 7.17
N LEU A 102 -4.32 -6.74 6.90
CA LEU A 102 -4.07 -7.28 5.56
C LEU A 102 -5.18 -6.82 4.61
N LEU A 103 -4.81 -6.19 3.50
CA LEU A 103 -5.72 -5.76 2.45
C LEU A 103 -5.80 -6.77 1.30
N GLY A 104 -4.74 -7.57 1.13
CA GLY A 104 -4.61 -8.57 0.08
C GLY A 104 -3.17 -8.69 -0.40
N GLU A 105 -3.00 -9.13 -1.64
CA GLU A 105 -1.71 -9.30 -2.30
C GLU A 105 -1.66 -8.59 -3.65
N ILE A 106 -0.48 -8.14 -4.04
CA ILE A 106 -0.17 -7.65 -5.39
C ILE A 106 0.81 -8.62 -6.07
N ALA A 107 0.80 -8.70 -7.40
CA ALA A 107 1.91 -9.36 -8.09
C ALA A 107 3.16 -8.48 -8.01
N ALA A 108 4.34 -9.08 -7.86
CA ALA A 108 5.60 -8.33 -7.83
C ALA A 108 5.82 -7.50 -9.11
N SER A 109 5.29 -7.97 -10.25
CA SER A 109 5.30 -7.23 -11.53
C SER A 109 4.54 -5.90 -11.48
N ASP A 110 3.57 -5.77 -10.57
CA ASP A 110 2.63 -4.65 -10.53
C ASP A 110 3.10 -3.54 -9.58
N LEU A 111 4.23 -3.72 -8.89
CA LEU A 111 4.73 -2.80 -7.86
C LEU A 111 4.97 -1.37 -8.38
N GLU A 112 5.49 -1.25 -9.60
CA GLU A 112 5.69 0.06 -10.25
C GLU A 112 4.35 0.70 -10.65
N GLU A 113 3.39 -0.10 -11.12
CA GLU A 113 2.04 0.41 -11.41
C GLU A 113 1.35 0.89 -10.14
N VAL A 114 1.41 0.11 -9.05
CA VAL A 114 0.91 0.52 -7.73
C VAL A 114 1.54 1.84 -7.28
N THR A 115 2.87 1.96 -7.43
CA THR A 115 3.58 3.20 -7.12
C THR A 115 3.07 4.39 -7.95
N GLY A 116 2.90 4.18 -9.26
CA GLY A 116 2.39 5.20 -10.17
C GLY A 116 0.96 5.64 -9.83
N VAL A 117 0.07 4.68 -9.54
CA VAL A 117 -1.31 4.94 -9.13
C VAL A 117 -1.36 5.74 -7.84
N LEU A 118 -0.66 5.30 -6.79
CA LEU A 118 -0.66 6.00 -5.50
C LEU A 118 -0.10 7.42 -5.63
N LYS A 119 1.01 7.60 -6.35
CA LYS A 119 1.61 8.92 -6.60
C LYS A 119 0.69 9.85 -7.40
N SER A 120 -0.19 9.31 -8.24
CA SER A 120 -1.11 10.11 -9.07
C SER A 120 -2.29 10.69 -8.28
N ILE A 121 -2.60 10.15 -7.09
CA ILE A 121 -3.70 10.64 -6.26
C ILE A 121 -3.25 11.92 -5.56
N PRO A 122 -3.93 13.07 -5.79
CA PRO A 122 -3.53 14.32 -5.16
C PRO A 122 -3.50 14.20 -3.64
N PRO A 123 -2.44 14.65 -2.95
CA PRO A 123 -2.42 14.68 -1.50
C PRO A 123 -3.38 15.75 -0.96
N PRO A 124 -3.80 15.67 0.31
CA PRO A 124 -4.64 16.68 0.90
C PRO A 124 -4.02 18.10 0.84
N PRO A 125 -4.74 19.09 0.30
CA PRO A 125 -4.23 20.46 0.22
C PRO A 125 -4.36 21.15 1.58
N ARG A 126 -3.91 22.41 1.62
CA ARG A 126 -4.26 23.33 2.70
C ARG A 126 -5.79 23.43 2.84
N GLN A 127 -6.26 23.39 4.07
CA GLN A 127 -7.68 23.48 4.43
C GLN A 127 -7.93 24.37 5.65
N ARG A 128 -6.85 24.82 6.32
CA ARG A 128 -6.92 25.75 7.45
C ARG A 128 -5.92 26.86 7.28
N TRP A 129 -6.22 27.98 7.92
CA TRP A 129 -5.31 29.12 8.04
C TRP A 129 -5.49 29.76 9.42
N PHE A 130 -4.47 30.50 9.85
CA PHE A 130 -4.59 31.32 11.04
C PHE A 130 -5.18 32.68 10.65
N ASN A 131 -6.37 33.00 11.18
CA ASN A 131 -7.00 34.30 10.96
C ASN A 131 -6.52 35.28 12.05
N PRO A 132 -5.71 36.31 11.70
CA PRO A 132 -5.19 37.25 12.70
C PRO A 132 -6.26 38.16 13.31
N LYS A 133 -7.44 38.28 12.69
CA LYS A 133 -8.53 39.12 13.21
C LYS A 133 -9.27 38.42 14.35
N SER A 134 -9.52 37.12 14.20
CA SER A 134 -10.20 36.31 15.22
C SER A 134 -9.24 35.61 16.18
N MET A 135 -7.94 35.59 15.84
CA MET A 135 -6.87 34.88 16.56
C MET A 135 -7.14 33.37 16.66
N LYS A 136 -7.74 32.78 15.63
CA LYS A 136 -8.13 31.36 15.59
C LYS A 136 -7.67 30.69 14.31
N MET A 137 -7.52 29.36 14.39
CA MET A 137 -7.43 28.51 13.21
C MET A 137 -8.81 28.34 12.60
N GLU A 138 -8.97 28.74 11.36
CA GLU A 138 -10.24 28.71 10.64
C GLU A 138 -10.12 27.89 9.35
N PRO A 139 -11.23 27.31 8.85
CA PRO A 139 -11.23 26.66 7.54
C PRO A 139 -10.90 27.64 6.41
N CYS A 140 -10.21 27.16 5.39
CA CYS A 140 -9.97 27.89 4.14
C CYS A 140 -9.99 26.96 2.93
N LYS A 141 -10.06 27.58 1.75
CA LYS A 141 -9.89 26.91 0.47
C LYS A 141 -8.42 26.54 0.27
N ALA A 142 -8.12 25.71 -0.74
CA ALA A 142 -6.75 25.31 -1.05
C ALA A 142 -5.81 26.51 -1.32
N ASP A 143 -6.34 27.56 -1.96
CA ASP A 143 -5.62 28.82 -2.21
C ASP A 143 -5.42 29.70 -0.96
N GLY A 144 -5.99 29.29 0.18
CA GLY A 144 -5.85 29.94 1.49
C GLY A 144 -6.87 31.05 1.74
N THR A 145 -7.76 31.31 0.78
CA THR A 145 -8.84 32.26 0.98
C THR A 145 -9.88 31.67 1.95
N PRO A 146 -10.47 32.50 2.84
CA PRO A 146 -11.52 32.03 3.72
C PRO A 146 -12.78 31.68 2.93
N TYR A 147 -13.58 30.76 3.48
CA TYR A 147 -14.95 30.54 3.03
C TYR A 147 -15.83 31.76 3.36
N ARG A 148 -16.86 31.99 2.55
CA ARG A 148 -17.90 33.01 2.84
C ARG A 148 -18.93 32.45 3.83
N ASP A 149 -19.68 33.32 4.50
CA ASP A 149 -20.62 32.94 5.56
C ASP A 149 -21.69 31.91 5.13
N GLU A 150 -22.06 31.91 3.86
CA GLU A 150 -23.07 31.01 3.27
C GLU A 150 -22.43 29.84 2.48
N GLU A 151 -21.10 29.80 2.38
CA GLU A 151 -20.39 28.78 1.63
C GLU A 151 -20.26 27.51 2.47
N GLU A 152 -20.61 26.38 1.89
CA GLU A 152 -20.42 25.09 2.55
C GLU A 152 -18.93 24.82 2.77
N VAL A 153 -18.56 24.58 4.02
CA VAL A 153 -17.19 24.20 4.41
C VAL A 153 -17.07 22.68 4.34
N PRO A 154 -16.23 22.13 3.45
CA PRO A 154 -16.00 20.69 3.40
C PRO A 154 -15.42 20.15 4.71
N LYS A 155 -15.71 18.88 5.02
CA LYS A 155 -15.03 18.18 6.12
C LYS A 155 -13.52 18.14 5.86
N PHE A 156 -12.74 18.26 6.93
CA PHE A 156 -11.29 18.12 6.81
C PHE A 156 -10.91 16.72 6.32
N TRP A 157 -10.02 16.73 5.33
CA TRP A 157 -9.50 15.56 4.65
C TRP A 157 -8.00 15.49 4.93
N LYS A 158 -7.51 14.46 5.62
CA LYS A 158 -6.09 14.33 6.01
C LYS A 158 -5.54 13.01 5.46
N CYS A 159 -4.34 12.62 5.91
CA CYS A 159 -3.70 11.37 5.49
C CYS A 159 -4.56 10.13 5.65
N THR A 160 -5.31 10.02 6.75
CA THR A 160 -6.20 8.88 6.99
C THR A 160 -7.25 8.76 5.90
N GLU A 161 -7.90 9.85 5.53
CA GLU A 161 -8.94 9.86 4.50
C GLU A 161 -8.35 9.70 3.10
N TRP A 162 -7.16 10.25 2.82
CA TRP A 162 -6.45 9.97 1.57
C TRP A 162 -6.21 8.46 1.41
N THR A 163 -5.73 7.79 2.47
CA THR A 163 -5.47 6.35 2.44
C THR A 163 -6.75 5.53 2.33
N ASN A 164 -7.73 5.78 3.20
CA ASN A 164 -8.93 4.95 3.31
C ASN A 164 -9.97 5.21 2.21
N GLU A 165 -10.13 6.47 1.78
CA GLU A 165 -11.21 6.87 0.87
C GLU A 165 -10.75 7.00 -0.59
N LYS A 166 -9.45 7.17 -0.84
CA LYS A 166 -8.90 7.29 -2.20
C LYS A 166 -7.92 6.18 -2.55
N ALA A 167 -6.82 6.04 -1.81
CA ALA A 167 -5.72 5.16 -2.18
C ALA A 167 -6.13 3.68 -2.25
N ILE A 168 -6.61 3.13 -1.13
CA ILE A 168 -6.99 1.72 -1.04
C ILE A 168 -8.15 1.40 -2.04
N PRO A 169 -9.24 2.19 -2.11
CA PRO A 169 -10.30 1.96 -3.09
C PRO A 169 -9.83 2.00 -4.54
N THR A 170 -8.88 2.89 -4.88
CA THR A 170 -8.35 3.00 -6.25
C THR A 170 -7.55 1.76 -6.63
N LEU A 171 -6.76 1.21 -5.71
CA LEU A 171 -6.01 -0.02 -5.94
C LEU A 171 -6.94 -1.23 -6.15
N TRP A 172 -8.01 -1.35 -5.36
CA TRP A 172 -9.03 -2.38 -5.57
C TRP A 172 -9.79 -2.19 -6.88
N ALA A 173 -10.22 -0.97 -7.21
CA ALA A 173 -10.95 -0.67 -8.44
C ALA A 173 -10.14 -0.99 -9.71
N LYS A 174 -8.81 -0.88 -9.63
CA LYS A 174 -7.88 -1.27 -10.70
C LYS A 174 -7.52 -2.76 -10.71
N GLY A 175 -7.99 -3.53 -9.73
CA GLY A 175 -7.67 -4.96 -9.60
C GLY A 175 -6.22 -5.25 -9.23
N LEU A 176 -5.50 -4.25 -8.69
CA LEU A 176 -4.09 -4.39 -8.32
C LEU A 176 -3.94 -5.19 -7.02
N ILE A 177 -4.81 -4.93 -6.04
CA ILE A 177 -4.90 -5.74 -4.83
C ILE A 177 -5.90 -6.87 -5.06
N LYS A 178 -5.44 -8.10 -4.89
CA LYS A 178 -6.27 -9.31 -4.91
C LYS A 178 -6.51 -9.76 -3.48
N MET A 179 -7.77 -10.05 -3.14
CA MET A 179 -8.10 -10.63 -1.84
C MET A 179 -7.46 -12.02 -1.76
N VAL A 180 -6.88 -12.34 -0.61
CA VAL A 180 -6.46 -13.70 -0.31
C VAL A 180 -7.68 -14.42 0.23
N ASP A 181 -8.22 -15.38 -0.54
CA ASP A 181 -9.27 -16.25 -0.03
C ASP A 181 -8.68 -17.06 1.12
N ASN A 182 -9.26 -16.90 2.31
CA ASN A 182 -8.84 -17.60 3.51
C ASN A 182 -9.38 -19.05 3.46
N GLU A 183 -9.06 -19.81 2.41
CA GLU A 183 -9.24 -21.26 2.38
C GLU A 183 -8.04 -21.93 3.07
N ASP A 184 -7.92 -21.74 4.39
CA ASP A 184 -7.12 -22.61 5.28
C ASP A 184 -7.40 -22.23 6.75
N VAL A 185 -8.64 -22.42 7.18
CA VAL A 185 -8.92 -22.73 8.59
C VAL A 185 -9.38 -24.19 8.63
N VAL A 186 -8.43 -25.11 8.48
CA VAL A 186 -8.61 -26.49 8.95
C VAL A 186 -8.61 -26.43 10.48
N GLY A 187 -9.66 -27.03 11.04
CA GLY A 187 -10.07 -26.80 12.43
C GLY A 187 -9.15 -27.35 13.51
N ASN A 188 -9.61 -27.09 14.74
CA ASN A 188 -9.54 -28.00 15.87
C ASN A 188 -10.93 -28.03 16.51
#